data_AF-A0A836TRL5-F1
#
_entry.id   AF-A0A836TRL5-F1
#
_cell.length_a   1.000
_cell.length_b   1.000
_cell.length_c   1.000
_cell.angle_alpha   90.00
_cell.angle_beta   90.00
_cell.angle_gamma   90.00
#
_symmetry.space_group_name_H-M   'P 1'
#
loop_
_entity.id
_entity.type
_entity.pdbx_description
1 polymer ?
#
loop_
_entity_poly.entity_id
_entity_poly.type
_entity_poly.pdbx_seq_one_letter_code
_entity_poly.pdbx_strand_id
1 'polypeptide(L)'
;MAGTDLTQDAFKRMDEGEDRLFYEVPRLVTHIDEGAIAALTSCFKDHLPASGDILDLMSSCVSHYPDDVEFASVTGLGMNRVELDANPRLTTRVIHDLNHDPILPFDDGTFDACTLSVSVQYLTRPSAVFTELARVLKPGAPCIISYSNRCFPTKAVAVWQALDDHGHGELIAQYFAGSKEFAPARVLDLSPARGRTRVHRDPLYVVVADAALPL
;
A
#
# COMPACT_ATOMS: atom_id res chain seq x y z
N MET A 1 13.17 -12.00 -18.35
CA MET A 1 12.80 -13.25 -17.64
C MET A 1 11.34 -13.49 -17.89
N ALA A 2 10.95 -14.74 -18.12
CA ALA A 2 9.57 -15.12 -18.46
C ALA A 2 8.61 -14.71 -17.35
N GLY A 3 7.50 -14.06 -17.72
CA GLY A 3 6.40 -13.77 -16.79
C GLY A 3 5.92 -15.09 -16.20
N THR A 4 6.10 -15.26 -14.90
CA THR A 4 5.53 -16.40 -14.19
C THR A 4 4.05 -16.07 -14.05
N ASP A 5 3.21 -16.77 -14.81
CA ASP A 5 1.76 -16.61 -14.70
C ASP A 5 1.37 -17.03 -13.27
N LEU A 6 1.03 -16.04 -12.43
CA LEU A 6 0.71 -16.27 -11.02
C LEU A 6 -0.61 -17.04 -10.97
N THR A 7 -0.53 -18.31 -10.60
CA THR A 7 -1.72 -19.15 -10.46
C THR A 7 -2.62 -18.65 -9.33
N GLN A 8 -3.90 -19.04 -9.32
CA GLN A 8 -4.82 -18.68 -8.23
C GLN A 8 -4.32 -19.17 -6.85
N ASP A 9 -3.57 -20.28 -6.82
CA ASP A 9 -3.00 -20.81 -5.58
C ASP A 9 -1.95 -19.87 -4.95
N ALA A 10 -1.33 -19.00 -5.75
CA ALA A 10 -0.39 -17.98 -5.28
C ALA A 10 -1.04 -16.99 -4.30
N PHE A 11 -2.36 -16.78 -4.43
CA PHE A 11 -3.12 -15.80 -3.65
C PHE A 11 -3.93 -16.41 -2.50
N LYS A 12 -3.80 -17.72 -2.27
CA LYS A 12 -4.37 -18.38 -1.09
C LYS A 12 -3.64 -17.99 0.18
N ARG A 13 -4.29 -18.17 1.32
CA ARG A 13 -3.79 -17.84 2.66
C ARG A 13 -3.89 -19.05 3.58
N MET A 14 -3.16 -19.04 4.69
CA MET A 14 -3.33 -20.09 5.70
C MET A 14 -4.67 -19.95 6.43
N ASP A 15 -5.11 -18.70 6.65
CA ASP A 15 -6.41 -18.36 7.20
C ASP A 15 -7.29 -17.69 6.14
N GLU A 16 -8.14 -18.50 5.51
CA GLU A 16 -9.16 -18.08 4.53
C GLU A 16 -10.45 -17.58 5.18
N GLY A 17 -10.50 -17.44 6.51
CA GLY A 17 -11.63 -16.83 7.21
C GLY A 17 -11.87 -15.39 6.75
N GLU A 18 -13.09 -14.89 6.97
CA GLU A 18 -13.49 -13.55 6.53
C GLU A 18 -12.61 -12.45 7.14
N ASP A 19 -12.14 -11.53 6.32
CA ASP A 19 -11.26 -10.45 6.76
C ASP A 19 -11.98 -9.47 7.68
N ARG A 20 -13.27 -9.23 7.44
CA ARG A 20 -14.12 -8.43 8.33
C ARG A 20 -14.05 -8.90 9.79
N LEU A 21 -14.01 -10.21 10.05
CA LEU A 21 -13.89 -10.77 11.40
C LEU A 21 -12.48 -10.56 11.96
N PHE A 22 -11.44 -10.77 11.14
CA PHE A 22 -10.04 -10.60 11.56
C PHE A 22 -9.70 -9.14 11.93
N TYR A 23 -10.28 -8.19 11.21
CA TYR A 23 -10.10 -6.75 11.40
C TYR A 23 -11.17 -6.12 12.31
N GLU A 24 -12.05 -6.90 12.95
CA GLU A 24 -13.07 -6.37 13.87
C GLU A 24 -12.43 -5.70 15.09
N VAL A 25 -11.41 -6.34 15.67
CA VAL A 25 -10.67 -5.81 16.83
C VAL A 25 -9.65 -4.79 16.34
N PRO A 26 -9.75 -3.51 16.76
CA PRO A 26 -8.83 -2.46 16.31
C PRO A 26 -7.43 -2.65 16.89
N ARG A 27 -6.43 -2.24 16.12
CA ARG A 27 -5.01 -2.26 16.46
C ARG A 27 -4.43 -0.85 16.32
N LEU A 28 -4.49 -0.08 17.39
CA LEU A 28 -3.99 1.30 17.43
C LEU A 28 -2.46 1.33 17.65
N VAL A 29 -1.70 0.76 16.72
CA VAL A 29 -0.24 0.63 16.79
C VAL A 29 0.41 0.96 15.45
N THR A 30 1.69 1.31 15.48
CA THR A 30 2.51 1.38 14.26
C THR A 30 3.09 0.00 13.97
N HIS A 31 3.11 -0.38 12.70
CA HIS A 31 3.56 -1.71 12.26
C HIS A 31 5.05 -1.79 11.90
N ILE A 32 5.75 -0.66 11.92
CA ILE A 32 7.18 -0.50 11.61
C ILE A 32 7.84 0.42 12.65
N ASP A 33 9.16 0.27 12.83
CA ASP A 33 9.94 1.11 13.76
C ASP A 33 10.13 2.56 13.30
N GLU A 34 10.59 3.42 14.22
CA GLU A 34 10.79 4.86 13.97
C GLU A 34 11.73 5.18 12.80
N GLY A 35 12.74 4.34 12.55
CA GLY A 35 13.66 4.54 11.44
C GLY A 35 12.98 4.29 10.10
N ALA A 36 12.21 3.20 10.00
CA ALA A 36 11.41 2.91 8.82
C ALA A 36 10.31 3.96 8.64
N ILE A 37 9.66 4.42 9.71
CA ILE A 37 8.69 5.52 9.65
C ILE A 37 9.35 6.78 9.06
N ALA A 38 10.52 7.19 9.57
CA ALA A 38 11.20 8.39 9.08
C ALA A 38 11.58 8.29 7.59
N ALA A 39 12.04 7.12 7.14
CA ALA A 39 12.34 6.88 5.73
C ALA A 39 11.07 6.93 4.85
N LEU A 40 9.97 6.34 5.32
CA LEU A 40 8.69 6.36 4.60
C LEU A 40 8.11 7.78 4.53
N THR A 41 8.14 8.52 5.64
CA THR A 41 7.72 9.93 5.69
C THR A 41 8.53 10.80 4.72
N SER A 42 9.85 10.59 4.64
CA SER A 42 10.69 11.30 3.66
C SER A 42 10.30 10.95 2.23
N CYS A 43 10.06 9.67 1.95
CA CYS A 43 9.62 9.22 0.62
C CYS A 43 8.30 9.89 0.20
N PHE A 44 7.32 9.93 1.10
CA PHE A 44 6.05 10.61 0.86
C PHE A 44 6.22 12.11 0.64
N LYS A 45 7.11 12.77 1.39
CA LYS A 45 7.42 14.19 1.18
C LYS A 45 7.96 14.48 -0.22
N ASP A 46 8.79 13.59 -0.76
CA ASP A 46 9.42 13.77 -2.07
C ASP A 46 8.49 13.49 -3.25
N HIS A 47 7.44 12.67 -3.05
CA HIS A 47 6.60 12.17 -4.13
C HIS A 47 5.14 12.64 -4.09
N LEU A 48 4.58 12.92 -2.91
CA LEU A 48 3.17 13.32 -2.82
C LEU A 48 3.01 14.80 -3.20
N PRO A 49 2.05 15.13 -4.08
CA PRO A 49 1.80 16.50 -4.46
C PRO A 49 1.20 17.28 -3.28
N ALA A 50 1.84 18.39 -2.91
CA ALA A 50 1.25 19.34 -1.99
C ALA A 50 -0.10 19.84 -2.54
N SER A 51 -1.08 20.03 -1.66
CA SER A 51 -2.46 20.39 -2.02
C SER A 51 -3.18 19.39 -2.95
N GLY A 52 -2.69 18.15 -3.08
CA GLY A 52 -3.38 17.10 -3.83
C GLY A 52 -4.48 16.39 -3.03
N ASP A 53 -5.39 15.72 -3.73
CA ASP A 53 -6.34 14.76 -3.17
C ASP A 53 -5.67 13.38 -3.08
N ILE A 54 -5.43 12.89 -1.86
CA ILE A 54 -4.65 11.67 -1.60
C ILE A 54 -5.59 10.52 -1.22
N LEU A 55 -5.40 9.36 -1.85
CA LEU A 55 -5.99 8.09 -1.42
C LEU A 55 -5.00 7.32 -0.52
N ASP A 56 -5.38 7.10 0.73
CA ASP A 56 -4.68 6.21 1.64
C ASP A 56 -5.38 4.84 1.64
N LEU A 57 -4.87 3.91 0.84
CA LEU A 57 -5.47 2.59 0.61
C LEU A 57 -5.03 1.57 1.66
N MET A 58 -5.97 0.77 2.14
CA MET A 58 -5.77 -0.14 3.27
C MET A 58 -5.30 0.60 4.54
N SER A 59 -5.85 1.80 4.75
CA SER A 59 -5.48 2.70 5.83
C SER A 59 -5.91 2.18 7.21
N SER A 60 -5.24 2.72 8.23
CA SER A 60 -5.44 2.42 9.66
C SER A 60 -5.29 3.73 10.46
N CYS A 61 -4.85 3.67 11.72
CA CYS A 61 -4.77 4.82 12.63
C CYS A 61 -3.61 5.79 12.35
N VAL A 62 -2.67 5.46 11.47
CA VAL A 62 -1.52 6.32 11.12
C VAL A 62 -1.17 6.16 9.64
N SER A 63 -1.07 7.28 8.90
CA SER A 63 -0.69 7.27 7.47
C SER A 63 0.80 7.52 7.21
N HIS A 64 1.58 7.90 8.23
CA HIS A 64 3.01 8.25 8.13
C HIS A 64 3.36 9.44 7.22
N TYR A 65 2.39 10.28 6.89
CA TYR A 65 2.63 11.49 6.10
C TYR A 65 3.44 12.55 6.85
N PRO A 66 4.22 13.37 6.13
CA PRO A 66 4.96 14.47 6.73
C PRO A 66 4.00 15.51 7.33
N ASP A 67 4.34 16.01 8.52
CA ASP A 67 3.54 17.01 9.22
C ASP A 67 3.58 18.38 8.54
N ASP A 68 4.63 18.67 7.77
CA ASP A 68 4.86 19.95 7.10
C ASP A 68 4.33 20.03 5.66
N VAL A 69 3.58 19.01 5.22
CA VAL A 69 2.88 19.03 3.93
C VAL A 69 1.38 19.09 4.17
N GLU A 70 0.75 20.09 3.58
CA GLU A 70 -0.71 20.22 3.53
C GLU A 70 -1.25 19.61 2.23
N PHE A 71 -2.23 18.73 2.36
CA PHE A 71 -2.97 18.12 1.26
C PHE A 71 -4.36 18.76 1.16
N ALA A 72 -4.98 18.74 -0.02
CA ALA A 72 -6.35 19.23 -0.16
C ALA A 72 -7.34 18.30 0.55
N SER A 73 -7.15 16.98 0.38
CA SER A 73 -7.89 15.97 1.11
C SER A 73 -7.07 14.69 1.27
N VAL A 74 -7.41 13.91 2.29
CA VAL A 74 -6.89 12.55 2.48
C VAL A 74 -8.06 11.62 2.73
N THR A 75 -8.34 10.77 1.75
CA THR A 75 -9.38 9.75 1.87
C THR A 75 -8.74 8.44 2.29
N GLY A 76 -9.01 8.01 3.51
CA GLY A 76 -8.58 6.70 4.00
C GLY A 76 -9.62 5.64 3.72
N LEU A 77 -9.24 4.59 3.01
CA LEU A 77 -10.04 3.39 2.79
C LEU A 77 -9.43 2.24 3.57
N GLY A 78 -10.17 1.68 4.52
CA GLY A 78 -9.71 0.57 5.36
C GLY A 78 -10.86 -0.30 5.86
N MET A 79 -10.56 -1.24 6.76
CA MET A 79 -11.55 -2.22 7.24
C MET A 79 -12.05 -1.97 8.66
N ASN A 80 -11.37 -1.12 9.44
CA ASN A 80 -11.73 -0.86 10.84
C ASN A 80 -12.07 0.62 11.07
N ARG A 81 -13.33 0.90 11.47
CA ARG A 81 -13.81 2.26 11.71
C ARG A 81 -13.06 2.96 12.84
N VAL A 82 -12.76 2.26 13.93
CA VAL A 82 -12.06 2.83 15.09
C VAL A 82 -10.65 3.26 14.71
N GLU A 83 -9.95 2.46 13.90
CA GLU A 83 -8.62 2.82 13.40
C GLU A 83 -8.68 4.04 12.49
N LEU A 84 -9.59 4.07 11.50
CA LEU A 84 -9.73 5.22 10.61
C LEU A 84 -10.12 6.50 11.37
N ASP A 85 -11.02 6.40 12.35
CA ASP A 85 -11.44 7.54 13.19
C ASP A 85 -10.30 8.08 14.04
N ALA A 86 -9.37 7.21 14.47
CA ALA A 86 -8.18 7.60 15.21
C ALA A 86 -7.08 8.27 14.35
N ASN A 87 -7.16 8.15 13.02
CA ASN A 87 -6.15 8.73 12.14
C ASN A 87 -6.38 10.24 11.93
N PRO A 88 -5.47 11.10 12.42
CA PRO A 88 -5.64 12.54 12.36
C PRO A 88 -5.41 13.12 10.97
N ARG A 89 -4.81 12.35 10.05
CA ARG A 89 -4.52 12.82 8.69
C ARG A 89 -5.74 12.70 7.77
N LEU A 90 -6.70 11.82 8.08
CA LEU A 90 -7.84 11.53 7.21
C LEU A 90 -8.92 12.62 7.28
N THR A 91 -9.28 13.17 6.13
CA THR A 91 -10.44 14.05 5.94
C THR A 91 -11.71 13.23 5.66
N THR A 92 -11.56 12.09 4.98
CA THR A 92 -12.66 11.17 4.64
C THR A 92 -12.29 9.74 5.03
N ARG A 93 -13.27 8.95 5.50
CA ARG A 93 -13.07 7.59 6.04
C ARG A 93 -14.05 6.60 5.43
N VAL A 94 -13.56 5.71 4.58
CA VAL A 94 -14.36 4.71 3.85
C VAL A 94 -14.07 3.32 4.40
N ILE A 95 -15.13 2.61 4.80
CA ILE A 95 -15.01 1.20 5.21
C ILE A 95 -15.30 0.34 3.99
N HIS A 96 -14.31 -0.44 3.58
CA HIS A 96 -14.40 -1.25 2.37
C HIS A 96 -13.42 -2.44 2.45
N ASP A 97 -13.89 -3.62 2.03
CA ASP A 97 -13.14 -4.86 2.01
C ASP A 97 -12.77 -5.20 0.57
N LEU A 98 -11.52 -4.90 0.20
CA LEU A 98 -10.98 -5.08 -1.16
C LEU A 98 -10.90 -6.56 -1.59
N ASN A 99 -10.82 -7.48 -0.62
CA ASN A 99 -10.76 -8.91 -0.91
C ASN A 99 -12.16 -9.48 -1.19
N HIS A 100 -13.20 -8.86 -0.62
CA HIS A 100 -14.59 -9.17 -0.93
C HIS A 100 -15.05 -8.49 -2.24
N ASP A 101 -14.85 -7.18 -2.34
CA ASP A 101 -15.19 -6.36 -3.51
C ASP A 101 -13.98 -5.50 -3.89
N PRO A 102 -13.29 -5.79 -5.01
CA PRO A 102 -12.11 -5.03 -5.40
C PRO A 102 -12.45 -3.68 -6.04
N ILE A 103 -13.72 -3.37 -6.31
CA ILE A 103 -14.15 -2.15 -7.01
C ILE A 103 -14.08 -0.97 -6.04
N LEU A 104 -13.25 0.01 -6.37
CA LEU A 104 -13.09 1.19 -5.54
C LEU A 104 -14.33 2.11 -5.66
N PRO A 105 -14.93 2.55 -4.54
CA PRO A 105 -16.18 3.33 -4.55
C PRO A 105 -15.94 4.81 -4.84
N PHE A 106 -15.12 5.12 -5.87
CA PHE A 106 -14.74 6.46 -6.28
C PHE A 106 -14.88 6.62 -7.79
N ASP A 107 -15.06 7.87 -8.23
CA ASP A 107 -15.12 8.21 -9.65
C ASP A 107 -13.73 8.09 -10.31
N ASP A 108 -13.73 7.99 -11.63
CA ASP A 108 -12.49 7.95 -12.43
C ASP A 108 -11.70 9.25 -12.26
N GLY A 109 -10.36 9.15 -12.15
CA GLY A 109 -9.48 10.32 -12.08
C GLY A 109 -9.74 11.23 -10.86
N THR A 110 -10.17 10.67 -9.73
CA THR A 110 -10.45 11.41 -8.49
C THR A 110 -9.16 11.90 -7.82
N PHE A 111 -8.14 11.06 -7.70
CA PHE A 111 -7.01 11.30 -6.78
C PHE A 111 -5.73 11.73 -7.50
N ASP A 112 -5.00 12.66 -6.89
CA ASP A 112 -3.69 13.14 -7.35
C ASP A 112 -2.53 12.22 -6.93
N ALA A 113 -2.74 11.34 -5.95
CA ALA A 113 -1.81 10.28 -5.58
C ALA A 113 -2.50 9.17 -4.77
N CYS A 114 -1.88 7.99 -4.71
CA CYS A 114 -2.30 6.90 -3.84
C CYS A 114 -1.12 6.37 -3.04
N THR A 115 -1.34 6.05 -1.76
CA THR A 115 -0.39 5.34 -0.91
C THR A 115 -1.01 4.06 -0.37
N LEU A 116 -0.22 3.00 -0.26
CA LEU A 116 -0.58 1.77 0.44
C LEU A 116 0.59 1.38 1.35
N SER A 117 0.40 1.57 2.66
CA SER A 117 1.47 1.35 3.63
C SER A 117 1.42 -0.04 4.25
N VAL A 118 2.46 -0.84 4.02
CA VAL A 118 2.77 -2.12 4.72
C VAL A 118 1.61 -3.14 4.79
N SER A 119 0.74 -3.14 3.78
CA SER A 119 -0.49 -3.97 3.79
C SER A 119 -0.76 -4.74 2.48
N VAL A 120 0.03 -4.53 1.42
CA VAL A 120 -0.21 -5.12 0.09
C VAL A 120 -0.19 -6.66 0.12
N GLN A 121 0.56 -7.24 1.03
CA GLN A 121 0.70 -8.68 1.24
C GLN A 121 -0.61 -9.41 1.60
N TYR A 122 -1.66 -8.67 1.95
CA TYR A 122 -2.97 -9.23 2.31
C TYR A 122 -3.98 -9.24 1.16
N LEU A 123 -3.65 -8.70 -0.01
CA LEU A 123 -4.55 -8.68 -1.18
C LEU A 123 -4.63 -10.06 -1.83
N THR A 124 -5.82 -10.65 -1.88
CA THR A 124 -6.08 -11.92 -2.57
C THR A 124 -6.46 -11.70 -4.05
N ARG A 125 -6.79 -10.47 -4.43
CA ARG A 125 -7.20 -10.06 -5.78
C ARG A 125 -6.40 -8.85 -6.32
N PRO A 126 -5.05 -8.83 -6.23
CA PRO A 126 -4.27 -7.62 -6.49
C PRO A 126 -4.41 -7.10 -7.92
N SER A 127 -4.52 -7.97 -8.94
CA SER A 127 -4.72 -7.49 -10.32
C SER A 127 -5.97 -6.63 -10.47
N ALA A 128 -7.08 -7.02 -9.84
CA ALA A 128 -8.32 -6.23 -9.89
C ALA A 128 -8.18 -4.90 -9.12
N VAL A 129 -7.55 -4.93 -7.94
CA VAL A 129 -7.30 -3.73 -7.14
C VAL A 129 -6.37 -2.76 -7.86
N PHE A 130 -5.32 -3.23 -8.54
CA PHE A 130 -4.40 -2.37 -9.27
C PHE A 130 -5.04 -1.77 -10.53
N THR A 131 -5.93 -2.51 -11.23
CA THR A 131 -6.76 -1.92 -12.29
C THR A 131 -7.65 -0.80 -11.76
N GLU A 132 -8.28 -1.00 -10.60
CA GLU A 132 -9.12 0.03 -9.98
C GLU A 132 -8.32 1.23 -9.46
N LEU A 133 -7.11 1.00 -8.94
CA LEU A 133 -6.19 2.07 -8.59
C LEU A 133 -5.86 2.95 -9.80
N ALA A 134 -5.56 2.36 -10.95
CA ALA A 134 -5.32 3.12 -12.17
C ALA A 134 -6.55 3.95 -12.59
N ARG A 135 -7.75 3.39 -12.44
CA ARG A 135 -9.02 4.06 -12.78
C ARG A 135 -9.26 5.31 -11.93
N VAL A 136 -9.08 5.22 -10.62
CA VAL A 136 -9.39 6.32 -9.69
C VAL A 136 -8.28 7.38 -9.60
N LEU A 137 -7.08 7.07 -10.09
CA LEU A 137 -5.95 7.99 -10.13
C LEU A 137 -6.02 8.90 -11.37
N LYS A 138 -5.68 10.18 -11.22
CA LYS A 138 -5.49 11.09 -12.35
C LYS A 138 -4.29 10.62 -13.20
N PRO A 139 -4.29 10.87 -14.53
CA PRO A 139 -3.13 10.57 -15.35
C PRO A 139 -1.85 11.21 -14.82
N GLY A 140 -0.77 10.44 -14.72
CA GLY A 140 0.51 10.86 -14.15
C GLY A 140 0.57 10.91 -12.62
N ALA A 141 -0.52 10.58 -11.91
CA ALA A 141 -0.52 10.53 -10.45
C ALA A 141 0.35 9.37 -9.92
N PRO A 142 1.21 9.61 -8.91
CA PRO A 142 2.03 8.55 -8.32
C PRO A 142 1.18 7.60 -7.46
N CYS A 143 1.45 6.31 -7.60
CA CYS A 143 1.00 5.26 -6.69
C CYS A 143 2.21 4.66 -5.97
N ILE A 144 2.21 4.76 -4.64
CA ILE A 144 3.34 4.43 -3.78
C ILE A 144 2.95 3.28 -2.84
N ILE A 145 3.55 2.11 -3.05
CA ILE A 145 3.29 0.92 -2.24
C ILE A 145 4.52 0.63 -1.38
N SER A 146 4.38 0.69 -0.06
CA SER A 146 5.47 0.36 0.86
C SER A 146 5.28 -1.01 1.52
N TYR A 147 6.38 -1.69 1.80
CA TYR A 147 6.38 -2.96 2.52
C TYR A 147 7.62 -3.11 3.40
N SER A 148 7.50 -4.03 4.36
CA SER A 148 8.53 -4.37 5.33
C SER A 148 8.42 -5.86 5.67
N ASN A 149 9.25 -6.34 6.58
CA ASN A 149 9.34 -7.76 6.95
C ASN A 149 8.33 -8.20 8.02
N ARG A 150 7.48 -7.29 8.52
CA ARG A 150 6.44 -7.59 9.51
C ARG A 150 5.09 -7.78 8.82
N CYS A 151 4.43 -8.90 9.11
CA CYS A 151 3.07 -9.15 8.66
C CYS A 151 2.32 -10.07 9.63
N PHE A 152 1.02 -10.26 9.42
CA PHE A 152 0.24 -11.36 9.98
C PHE A 152 0.43 -12.59 9.09
N PRO A 153 1.25 -13.59 9.49
CA PRO A 153 1.65 -14.64 8.56
C PRO A 153 0.47 -15.46 8.06
N THR A 154 -0.56 -15.65 8.89
CA THR A 154 -1.76 -16.41 8.50
C THR A 154 -2.61 -15.74 7.44
N LYS A 155 -2.54 -14.40 7.34
CA LYS A 155 -3.31 -13.58 6.40
C LYS A 155 -2.53 -13.13 5.18
N ALA A 156 -1.20 -13.22 5.20
CA ALA A 156 -0.41 -12.95 4.00
C ALA A 156 -0.60 -14.05 2.95
N VAL A 157 -0.66 -13.68 1.67
CA VAL A 157 -0.83 -14.62 0.56
C VAL A 157 0.38 -15.54 0.39
N ALA A 158 0.15 -16.75 -0.14
CA ALA A 158 1.16 -17.80 -0.26
C ALA A 158 2.39 -17.35 -1.05
N VAL A 159 2.21 -16.58 -2.12
CA VAL A 159 3.33 -16.03 -2.91
C VAL A 159 4.18 -15.07 -2.10
N TRP A 160 3.59 -14.27 -1.21
CA TRP A 160 4.34 -13.38 -0.33
C TRP A 160 5.22 -14.19 0.63
N GLN A 161 4.67 -15.26 1.21
CA GLN A 161 5.41 -16.14 2.12
C GLN A 161 6.57 -16.88 1.46
N ALA A 162 6.53 -17.08 0.14
CA ALA A 162 7.54 -17.81 -0.62
C ALA A 162 8.70 -16.94 -1.12
N LEU A 163 8.58 -15.62 -1.01
CA LEU A 163 9.53 -14.66 -1.58
C LEU A 163 10.34 -13.96 -0.49
N ASP A 164 11.54 -13.52 -0.85
CA ASP A 164 12.33 -12.59 -0.05
C ASP A 164 11.94 -11.13 -0.34
N ASP A 165 12.57 -10.19 0.37
CA ASP A 165 12.25 -8.76 0.25
C ASP A 165 12.45 -8.23 -1.18
N HIS A 166 13.40 -8.79 -1.95
CA HIS A 166 13.58 -8.40 -3.36
C HIS A 166 12.44 -8.94 -4.22
N GLY A 167 12.09 -10.22 -4.05
CA GLY A 167 10.97 -10.85 -4.73
C GLY A 167 9.63 -10.18 -4.46
N HIS A 168 9.42 -9.66 -3.24
CA HIS A 168 8.23 -8.85 -2.92
C HIS A 168 8.14 -7.59 -3.79
N GLY A 169 9.26 -6.91 -4.00
CA GLY A 169 9.32 -5.73 -4.87
C GLY A 169 9.01 -6.08 -6.33
N GLU A 170 9.58 -7.18 -6.83
CA GLU A 170 9.28 -7.69 -8.18
C GLU A 170 7.82 -8.11 -8.34
N LEU A 171 7.23 -8.71 -7.30
CA LEU A 171 5.82 -9.11 -7.27
C LEU A 171 4.90 -7.88 -7.38
N ILE A 172 5.15 -6.83 -6.61
CA ILE A 172 4.36 -5.59 -6.66
C ILE A 172 4.56 -4.90 -8.02
N ALA A 173 5.78 -4.88 -8.56
CA ALA A 173 6.05 -4.36 -9.90
C ALA A 173 5.26 -5.13 -10.99
N GLN A 174 5.10 -6.45 -10.83
CA GLN A 174 4.25 -7.26 -11.71
C GLN A 174 2.77 -6.90 -11.58
N TYR A 175 2.27 -6.53 -10.41
CA TYR A 175 0.89 -6.06 -10.25
C TYR A 175 0.65 -4.75 -11.04
N PHE A 176 1.57 -3.79 -10.93
CA PHE A 176 1.54 -2.57 -11.73
C PHE A 176 1.56 -2.88 -13.23
N ALA A 177 2.53 -3.67 -13.69
CA ALA A 177 2.65 -4.04 -15.11
C ALA A 177 1.44 -4.82 -15.63
N GLY A 178 0.85 -5.69 -14.80
CA GLY A 178 -0.31 -6.50 -15.15
C GLY A 178 -1.59 -5.70 -15.43
N SER A 179 -1.74 -4.54 -14.79
CA SER A 179 -2.85 -3.61 -15.06
C SER A 179 -2.77 -2.99 -16.47
N LYS A 180 -1.56 -2.83 -17.02
CA LYS A 180 -1.22 -2.10 -18.26
C LYS A 180 -1.53 -0.60 -18.25
N GLU A 181 -1.96 -0.06 -17.11
CA GLU A 181 -2.38 1.34 -16.95
C GLU A 181 -1.40 2.16 -16.08
N PHE A 182 -0.22 1.62 -15.80
CA PHE A 182 0.87 2.30 -15.09
C PHE A 182 2.15 2.31 -15.92
N ALA A 183 2.96 3.35 -15.73
CA ALA A 183 4.34 3.39 -16.18
C ALA A 183 5.17 2.28 -15.50
N PRO A 184 6.34 1.90 -16.05
CA PRO A 184 7.22 0.91 -15.42
C PRO A 184 7.53 1.25 -13.96
N ALA A 185 7.23 0.32 -13.06
CA ALA A 185 7.42 0.52 -11.63
C ALA A 185 8.92 0.57 -11.26
N ARG A 186 9.23 1.38 -10.26
CA ARG A 186 10.57 1.51 -9.66
C ARG A 186 10.55 0.91 -8.26
N VAL A 187 11.40 -0.08 -8.02
CA VAL A 187 11.60 -0.69 -6.69
C VAL A 187 12.78 -0.01 -6.01
N LEU A 188 12.55 0.50 -4.80
CA LEU A 188 13.52 1.25 -4.01
C LEU A 188 13.71 0.58 -2.64
N ASP A 189 14.96 0.35 -2.27
CA ASP A 189 15.33 -0.01 -0.90
C ASP A 189 15.59 1.27 -0.10
N LEU A 190 14.70 1.57 0.83
CA LEU A 190 14.76 2.71 1.75
C LEU A 190 15.12 2.26 3.16
N SER A 191 15.66 1.04 3.32
CA SER A 191 15.99 0.48 4.61
C SER A 191 16.95 1.41 5.37
N PRO A 192 16.62 1.81 6.61
CA PRO A 192 17.47 2.69 7.38
C PRO A 192 18.87 2.11 7.53
N ALA A 193 19.90 2.95 7.35
CA ALA A 193 21.28 2.52 7.51
C ALA A 193 21.49 1.85 8.89
N ARG A 194 22.16 0.70 8.89
CA ARG A 194 22.65 0.06 10.13
C ARG A 194 23.70 0.99 10.74
N GLY A 195 23.26 1.84 11.67
CA GLY A 195 24.15 2.71 12.43
C GLY A 195 25.18 1.91 13.25
N ARG A 196 26.05 2.60 13.99
CA ARG A 196 27.06 1.99 14.88
C ARG A 196 26.47 1.14 16.02
N THR A 197 25.16 1.26 16.26
CA THR A 197 24.42 0.54 17.29
C THR A 197 23.85 -0.77 16.74
N ARG A 198 23.96 -1.87 17.48
CA ARG A 198 23.38 -3.19 17.14
C ARG A 198 21.83 -3.25 17.19
N VAL A 199 21.14 -2.12 17.18
CA VAL A 199 19.68 -2.09 17.22
C VAL A 199 19.19 -2.57 15.86
N HIS A 200 18.43 -3.68 15.87
CA HIS A 200 17.78 -4.18 14.67
C HIS A 200 16.78 -3.13 14.22
N ARG A 201 16.90 -2.68 12.97
CA ARG A 201 15.89 -1.83 12.34
C ARG A 201 15.07 -2.65 11.37
N ASP A 202 13.79 -2.34 11.26
CA ASP A 202 12.92 -2.90 10.25
C ASP A 202 13.40 -2.39 8.87
N PRO A 203 13.53 -3.28 7.86
CA PRO A 203 13.78 -2.85 6.51
C PRO A 203 12.56 -2.10 5.97
N LEU A 204 12.77 -1.26 4.97
CA LEU A 204 11.69 -0.56 4.29
C LEU A 204 11.97 -0.55 2.81
N TYR A 205 10.97 -0.98 2.05
CA TYR A 205 11.01 -0.95 0.61
C TYR A 205 9.79 -0.22 0.07
N VAL A 206 9.95 0.42 -1.07
CA VAL A 206 8.88 1.15 -1.74
C VAL A 206 8.89 0.83 -3.22
N VAL A 207 7.71 0.55 -3.77
CA VAL A 207 7.49 0.40 -5.20
C VAL A 207 6.62 1.56 -5.68
N VAL A 208 7.13 2.33 -6.63
CA VAL A 208 6.47 3.52 -7.18
C VAL A 208 6.17 3.32 -8.66
N ALA A 209 4.94 3.61 -9.08
CA ALA A 209 4.59 3.75 -10.49
C ALA A 209 3.60 4.89 -10.66
N ASP A 210 3.70 5.59 -11.78
CA ASP A 210 2.79 6.68 -12.12
C ASP A 210 1.67 6.14 -13.01
N ALA A 211 0.42 6.55 -12.75
CA ALA A 211 -0.71 6.23 -13.63
C ALA A 211 -0.38 6.71 -15.05
N ALA A 212 -0.68 5.89 -16.06
CA ALA A 212 -0.30 6.17 -17.43
C ALA A 212 -0.91 7.50 -17.91
N LEU A 213 -0.14 8.25 -18.70
CA LEU A 213 -0.68 9.39 -19.44
C LEU A 213 -1.52 8.85 -20.62
N PRO A 214 -2.67 9.46 -20.94
CA PRO A 214 -3.39 9.13 -22.17
C PRO A 214 -2.47 9.35 -23.38
N LEU A 215 -2.53 8.40 -24.33
CA LEU A 215 -1.78 8.42 -25.59
C LEU A 215 -2.21 9.59 -26.49
#